data_AF-A0A2E5FCI2-F1
#
_entry.id   AF-A0A2E5FCI2-F1
#
_cell.length_a   1.000
_cell.length_b   1.000
_cell.length_c   1.000
_cell.angle_alpha   90.00
_cell.angle_beta   90.00
_cell.angle_gamma   90.00
#
_symmetry.space_group_name_H-M   'P 1'
#
loop_
_entity.id
_entity.type
_entity.pdbx_description
1 polymer ?
#
loop_
_entity_poly.entity_id
_entity_poly.type
_entity_poly.pdbx_seq_one_letter_code
_entity_poly.pdbx_strand_id
1 'polypeptide(L)'
;MMTITKKLSVFGLTVLLTACASVSTNEKKATEGEVSKAVVPVDARTIEIEQQIVRIEKKLKDKPTSQGWILVGDANIHLQRYDEAIRAYQQAYLLSEGDLDIRKKLRRAIYLSAKESR
;
A
#
# COMPACT_ATOMS: atom_id res chain seq x y z
N MET A 1 3.78 41.85 -22.98
CA MET A 1 4.57 42.61 -21.99
C MET A 1 3.96 42.32 -20.62
N MET A 2 4.69 41.62 -19.76
CA MET A 2 4.18 40.95 -18.55
C MET A 2 4.55 41.79 -17.33
N THR A 3 3.57 42.39 -16.66
CA THR A 3 3.80 43.20 -15.45
C THR A 3 3.19 42.53 -14.22
N ILE A 4 4.11 41.99 -13.44
CA ILE A 4 4.12 41.53 -12.05
C ILE A 4 3.21 42.37 -11.12
N THR A 5 2.33 41.70 -10.37
CA THR A 5 1.78 42.23 -9.11
C THR A 5 2.11 41.28 -7.96
N LYS A 6 3.14 41.66 -7.21
CA LYS A 6 3.51 41.16 -5.87
C LYS A 6 2.30 41.23 -4.95
N LYS A 7 1.82 40.09 -4.44
CA LYS A 7 1.13 40.05 -3.14
C LYS A 7 2.09 39.48 -2.11
N LEU A 8 2.86 40.42 -1.55
CA LEU A 8 3.58 40.27 -0.30
C LEU A 8 2.50 40.23 0.80
N SER A 9 2.07 39.02 1.17
CA SER A 9 1.13 38.84 2.27
C SER A 9 1.92 38.91 3.58
N VAL A 10 1.57 39.95 4.33
CA VAL A 10 2.16 40.45 5.56
C VAL A 10 2.41 39.33 6.57
N PHE A 11 3.67 39.23 6.97
CA PHE A 11 4.18 38.53 8.15
C PHE A 11 3.56 39.20 9.39
N GLY A 12 2.41 38.68 9.82
CA GLY A 12 1.71 39.10 11.02
C GLY A 12 2.33 38.44 12.24
N LEU A 13 3.33 39.11 12.79
CA LEU A 13 3.94 38.83 14.09
C LEU A 13 2.90 39.08 15.20
N THR A 14 2.35 38.01 15.78
CA THR A 14 1.68 38.08 17.08
C THR A 14 2.23 36.98 17.98
N VAL A 15 3.43 37.22 18.49
CA VAL A 15 3.96 36.55 19.68
C VAL A 15 3.37 37.28 20.88
N LEU A 16 2.43 36.64 21.59
CA LEU A 16 2.04 37.05 22.94
C LEU A 16 2.25 35.88 23.90
N LEU A 17 3.06 36.18 24.91
CA LEU A 17 3.54 35.38 26.03
C LEU A 17 2.41 35.10 27.04
N THR A 18 2.49 33.98 27.76
CA THR A 18 1.92 33.60 29.10
C THR A 18 1.19 32.25 29.06
N ALA A 19 1.31 31.31 29.99
CA ALA A 19 2.13 31.12 31.19
C ALA A 19 1.93 29.67 31.71
N CYS A 20 2.82 29.24 32.60
CA CYS A 20 2.68 28.22 33.66
C CYS A 20 2.46 26.72 33.32
N ALA A 21 3.56 25.98 33.55
CA ALA A 21 3.71 24.73 34.33
C ALA A 21 2.52 23.82 34.68
N SER A 22 2.80 22.51 34.48
CA SER A 22 2.38 21.32 35.23
C SER A 22 0.88 21.02 35.40
N VAL A 23 0.43 19.86 34.91
CA VAL A 23 -0.10 18.77 35.76
C VAL A 23 -0.46 17.54 34.90
N SER A 24 -0.22 16.37 35.47
CA SER A 24 -0.63 15.04 35.02
C SER A 24 -2.16 14.92 34.98
N THR A 25 -2.74 14.25 33.99
CA THR A 25 -3.40 12.94 34.16
C THR A 25 -4.15 12.52 32.89
N ASN A 26 -3.97 11.24 32.59
CA ASN A 26 -4.76 10.34 31.77
C ASN A 26 -6.28 10.57 31.82
N GLU A 27 -6.92 10.76 30.66
CA GLU A 27 -8.32 10.36 30.46
C GLU A 27 -8.51 9.70 29.09
N LYS A 28 -9.35 8.66 29.12
CA LYS A 28 -9.61 7.68 28.07
C LYS A 28 -10.70 8.15 27.10
N LYS A 29 -10.66 7.53 25.91
CA LYS A 29 -11.80 6.95 25.14
C LYS A 29 -12.52 7.83 24.10
N ALA A 30 -12.33 7.44 22.83
CA ALA A 30 -13.37 7.20 21.81
C ALA A 30 -12.72 6.37 20.69
N THR A 31 -12.81 5.04 20.68
CA THR A 31 -13.78 4.23 19.90
C THR A 31 -14.24 4.84 18.59
N GLU A 32 -13.57 4.44 17.49
CA GLU A 32 -14.15 4.32 16.16
C GLU A 32 -13.59 3.06 15.49
N GLY A 33 -14.47 2.25 14.90
CA GLY A 33 -14.11 1.32 13.83
C GLY A 33 -13.90 -0.14 14.20
N GLU A 34 -14.97 -0.80 14.64
CA GLU A 34 -15.13 -2.25 14.48
C GLU A 34 -15.01 -2.64 12.99
N VAL A 35 -13.96 -3.36 12.62
CA VAL A 35 -14.06 -4.52 11.72
C VAL A 35 -13.24 -5.63 12.38
N SER A 36 -13.91 -6.37 13.26
CA SER A 36 -13.43 -7.61 13.84
C SER A 36 -13.38 -8.70 12.76
N LYS A 37 -12.38 -8.65 11.89
CA LYS A 37 -11.94 -9.87 11.22
C LYS A 37 -11.18 -10.68 12.26
N ALA A 38 -11.71 -11.86 12.59
CA ALA A 38 -11.14 -12.79 13.55
C ALA A 38 -9.61 -12.74 13.54
N VAL A 39 -9.00 -12.51 14.72
CA VAL A 39 -7.55 -12.56 14.88
C VAL A 39 -7.14 -14.03 14.73
N VAL A 40 -7.01 -14.46 13.48
CA VAL A 40 -6.32 -15.70 13.15
C VAL A 40 -4.87 -15.47 13.58
N PRO A 41 -4.27 -16.35 14.40
CA PRO A 41 -2.86 -16.23 14.73
C PRO A 41 -2.08 -16.20 13.41
N VAL A 42 -1.49 -15.04 13.11
CA VAL A 42 -0.74 -14.84 11.87
C VAL A 42 0.47 -15.77 11.93
N ASP A 43 0.52 -16.73 11.01
CA ASP A 43 1.62 -17.68 10.97
C ASP A 43 2.93 -16.99 10.56
N ALA A 44 4.05 -17.42 11.12
CA ALA A 44 5.36 -16.79 10.88
C ALA A 44 5.76 -16.80 9.39
N ARG A 45 5.30 -17.79 8.62
CA ARG A 45 5.57 -17.90 7.18
C ARG A 45 4.82 -16.81 6.39
N THR A 46 3.57 -16.53 6.74
CA THR A 46 2.78 -15.46 6.15
C THR A 46 3.47 -14.11 6.37
N ILE A 47 3.94 -13.85 7.59
CA ILE A 47 4.71 -12.63 7.90
C ILE A 47 5.97 -12.53 7.03
N GLU A 48 6.71 -13.63 6.88
CA GLU A 48 7.92 -13.65 6.05
C GLU A 48 7.61 -13.36 4.57
N ILE A 49 6.55 -13.96 4.03
CA ILE A 49 6.11 -13.72 2.64
C ILE A 49 5.72 -12.25 2.46
N GLU A 50 4.96 -11.67 3.40
CA GLU A 50 4.58 -10.25 3.36
C GLU A 50 5.79 -9.32 3.39
N GLN A 51 6.74 -9.58 4.29
CA GLN A 51 7.98 -8.80 4.35
C GLN A 51 8.77 -8.91 3.04
N GLN A 52 8.77 -10.08 2.41
CA GLN A 52 9.43 -10.29 1.14
C GLN A 52 8.73 -9.52 0.01
N ILE A 53 7.40 -9.51 -0.03
CA ILE A 53 6.62 -8.69 -0.97
C ILE A 53 7.04 -7.22 -0.85
N VAL A 54 7.02 -6.66 0.37
CA VAL A 54 7.40 -5.26 0.62
C VAL A 54 8.82 -4.95 0.15
N ARG A 55 9.78 -5.85 0.43
CA ARG A 55 11.18 -5.69 -0.03
C ARG A 55 11.30 -5.71 -1.55
N ILE A 56 10.57 -6.59 -2.22
CA ILE A 56 10.58 -6.69 -3.69
C ILE A 56 9.94 -5.43 -4.28
N GLU A 57 8.76 -5.05 -3.83
CA GLU A 57 8.04 -3.86 -4.31
C GLU A 57 8.87 -2.58 -4.14
N LYS A 58 9.58 -2.45 -3.01
CA LYS A 58 10.50 -1.32 -2.79
C LYS A 58 11.58 -1.25 -3.88
N LYS A 59 12.19 -2.39 -4.25
CA LYS A 59 13.20 -2.44 -5.32
C LYS A 59 12.59 -2.16 -6.70
N LEU A 60 11.35 -2.58 -6.92
CA LEU A 60 10.63 -2.37 -8.18
C LEU A 60 10.25 -0.92 -8.43
N LYS A 61 10.18 -0.07 -7.39
CA LYS A 61 9.99 1.38 -7.55
C LYS A 61 11.15 2.02 -8.33
N ASP A 62 12.38 1.57 -8.08
CA ASP A 62 13.58 2.13 -8.72
C ASP A 62 13.89 1.42 -10.04
N LYS A 63 13.74 0.09 -10.08
CA LYS A 63 14.02 -0.73 -11.26
C LYS A 63 12.88 -1.72 -11.50
N PRO A 64 11.82 -1.32 -12.22
CA PRO A 64 10.71 -2.20 -12.51
C PRO A 64 11.15 -3.32 -13.46
N THR A 65 10.70 -4.55 -13.19
CA THR A 65 10.93 -5.71 -14.06
C THR A 65 9.68 -6.58 -14.08
N SER A 66 9.36 -7.17 -15.23
CA SER A 66 8.23 -8.11 -15.35
C SER A 66 8.38 -9.27 -14.36
N GLN A 67 9.57 -9.85 -14.26
CA GLN A 67 9.86 -10.96 -13.35
C GLN A 67 9.66 -10.61 -11.88
N GLY A 68 10.05 -9.42 -11.44
CA GLY A 68 9.84 -9.02 -10.05
C GLY A 68 8.35 -8.84 -9.73
N TRP A 69 7.57 -8.29 -10.65
CA TRP A 69 6.11 -8.21 -10.49
C TRP A 69 5.42 -9.58 -10.56
N ILE A 70 5.95 -10.54 -11.33
CA ILE A 70 5.50 -11.94 -11.28
C ILE A 70 5.70 -12.52 -9.87
N LEU A 71 6.88 -12.30 -9.26
CA LEU A 71 7.17 -12.79 -7.90
C LEU A 71 6.20 -12.21 -6.86
N VAL A 72 5.88 -10.92 -6.95
CA VAL A 72 4.86 -10.29 -6.09
C VAL A 72 3.49 -10.92 -6.32
N GLY A 73 3.12 -11.17 -7.57
CA GLY A 73 1.86 -11.82 -7.93
C GLY A 73 1.76 -13.25 -7.39
N ASP A 74 2.80 -14.07 -7.58
CA ASP A 74 2.85 -15.46 -7.11
C ASP A 74 2.79 -15.53 -5.57
N ALA A 75 3.51 -14.64 -4.88
CA ALA A 75 3.44 -14.53 -3.42
C ALA A 75 2.02 -14.17 -2.93
N ASN A 76 1.34 -13.24 -3.60
CA ASN A 76 -0.03 -12.89 -3.25
C ASN A 76 -1.04 -14.00 -3.59
N ILE A 77 -0.81 -14.81 -4.64
CA ILE A 77 -1.58 -16.05 -4.87
C ILE A 77 -1.42 -17.01 -3.68
N HIS A 78 -0.21 -17.19 -3.17
CA HIS A 78 0.05 -18.04 -2.00
C HIS A 78 -0.65 -17.55 -0.73
N LEU A 79 -0.76 -16.23 -0.55
CA LEU A 79 -1.50 -15.61 0.54
C LEU A 79 -3.02 -15.52 0.30
N GLN A 80 -3.52 -16.06 -0.81
CA GLN A 80 -4.91 -15.96 -1.26
C GLN A 80 -5.42 -14.50 -1.40
N ARG A 81 -4.48 -13.57 -1.64
CA ARG A 81 -4.70 -12.15 -1.88
C ARG A 81 -4.86 -11.91 -3.39
N TYR A 82 -5.98 -12.39 -3.91
CA TYR A 82 -6.15 -12.48 -5.37
C TYR A 82 -6.17 -11.11 -6.05
N ASP A 83 -6.71 -10.08 -5.41
CA ASP A 83 -6.76 -8.73 -5.98
C ASP A 83 -5.37 -8.08 -6.05
N GLU A 84 -4.54 -8.27 -5.02
CA GLU A 84 -3.14 -7.88 -5.00
C GLU A 84 -2.37 -8.61 -6.11
N ALA A 85 -2.61 -9.91 -6.28
CA ALA A 85 -1.99 -10.71 -7.33
C ALA A 85 -2.38 -10.22 -8.73
N ILE A 86 -3.65 -9.87 -8.96
CA ILE A 86 -4.13 -9.28 -10.22
C ILE A 86 -3.36 -8.00 -10.53
N ARG A 87 -3.24 -7.07 -9.56
CA ARG A 87 -2.50 -5.81 -9.75
C ARG A 87 -1.04 -6.06 -10.09
N ALA A 88 -0.37 -6.98 -9.41
CA ALA A 88 1.02 -7.33 -9.68
C ALA A 88 1.20 -7.94 -11.08
N TYR A 89 0.34 -8.88 -11.50
CA TYR A 89 0.42 -9.45 -12.85
C TYR A 89 0.09 -8.45 -13.96
N GLN A 90 -0.77 -7.46 -13.70
CA GLN A 90 -0.99 -6.35 -14.64
C GLN A 90 0.28 -5.54 -14.84
N GLN A 91 1.00 -5.19 -13.77
CA GLN A 91 2.30 -4.52 -13.88
C GLN A 91 3.31 -5.37 -14.65
N ALA A 92 3.37 -6.67 -14.36
CA ALA A 92 4.24 -7.60 -15.08
C ALA A 92 3.92 -7.64 -16.59
N TYR A 93 2.65 -7.71 -16.94
CA TYR A 93 2.16 -7.81 -18.31
C TYR A 93 2.48 -6.55 -19.15
N LEU A 94 2.37 -5.37 -18.52
CA LEU A 94 2.72 -4.10 -19.15
C LEU A 94 4.22 -4.02 -19.48
N LEU A 95 5.07 -4.60 -18.63
CA LEU A 95 6.53 -4.60 -18.82
C LEU A 95 7.03 -5.72 -19.75
N SER A 96 6.21 -6.73 -20.02
CA SER A 96 6.58 -7.91 -20.81
C SER A 96 6.08 -7.87 -22.25
N GLU A 97 5.56 -6.72 -22.69
CA GLU A 97 5.04 -6.50 -24.05
C GLU A 97 4.05 -7.59 -24.53
N GLY A 98 3.25 -8.13 -23.61
CA GLY A 98 2.17 -9.06 -23.95
C GLY A 98 2.46 -10.55 -23.78
N ASP A 99 3.57 -10.93 -23.11
CA ASP A 99 3.92 -12.31 -22.73
C ASP A 99 2.69 -13.17 -22.34
N LEU A 100 2.57 -14.32 -23.03
CA LEU A 100 1.44 -15.24 -22.88
C LEU A 100 1.40 -15.93 -21.52
N ASP A 101 2.54 -16.21 -20.89
CA ASP A 101 2.59 -16.88 -19.60
C ASP A 101 2.16 -15.95 -18.47
N ILE A 102 2.53 -14.67 -18.54
CA ILE A 102 2.02 -13.65 -17.62
C ILE A 102 0.50 -13.48 -17.81
N ARG A 103 0.03 -13.49 -19.06
CA ARG A 103 -1.42 -13.45 -19.34
C ARG A 103 -2.16 -14.63 -18.72
N LYS A 104 -1.59 -15.84 -18.74
CA LYS A 104 -2.18 -17.03 -18.08
C LYS A 104 -2.25 -16.84 -16.57
N LYS A 105 -1.17 -16.33 -15.94
CA LYS A 105 -1.14 -16.00 -14.50
C LYS A 105 -2.20 -14.98 -14.12
N LEU A 106 -2.33 -13.88 -14.88
CA LEU A 106 -3.37 -12.87 -14.67
C LEU A 106 -4.78 -13.46 -14.78
N ARG A 107 -5.07 -14.24 -15.84
CA ARG A 107 -6.37 -14.91 -16.01
C ARG A 107 -6.69 -15.84 -14.84
N ARG A 108 -5.71 -16.59 -14.36
CA ARG A 108 -5.87 -17.47 -13.18
C ARG A 108 -6.21 -16.66 -11.93
N ALA A 109 -5.51 -15.54 -11.70
CA ALA A 109 -5.77 -14.69 -10.54
C ALA A 109 -7.20 -14.10 -10.56
N ILE A 110 -7.65 -13.62 -11.72
CA ILE A 110 -9.03 -13.12 -11.92
C ILE A 110 -10.06 -14.22 -11.63
N TYR A 111 -9.84 -15.42 -12.17
CA TYR A 111 -10.71 -16.56 -11.89
C TYR A 111 -10.80 -16.89 -10.40
N LEU A 112 -9.68 -16.87 -9.67
CA LEU A 112 -9.65 -17.15 -8.24
C LEU A 112 -10.35 -16.05 -7.43
N SER A 113 -10.11 -14.78 -7.73
CA SER A 113 -10.82 -13.64 -7.10
C SER A 113 -12.34 -13.77 -7.29
N ALA A 114 -12.79 -14.07 -8.51
CA ALA A 114 -14.19 -14.25 -8.83
C ALA A 114 -14.80 -15.51 -8.18
N LYS A 115 -14.02 -16.57 -7.98
CA LYS A 115 -14.46 -17.81 -7.33
C LYS A 115 -14.67 -17.62 -5.83
N GLU A 116 -13.77 -16.91 -5.15
CA GLU A 116 -13.84 -16.65 -3.70
C GLU A 116 -14.96 -15.68 -3.33
N SER A 117 -15.38 -14.83 -4.28
CA SER A 117 -16.45 -13.84 -4.08
C SER A 117 -17.88 -14.42 -4.17
N ARG A 118 -18.03 -15.75 -4.32
CA ARG A 118 -19.33 -16.43 -4.45
C ARG A 118 -19.62 -17.28 -3.23
#